data_AF-A0A1F3IWM6-F1
#
_entry.id   AF-A0A1F3IWM6-F1
#
_cell.length_a   1.000
_cell.length_b   1.000
_cell.length_c   1.000
_cell.angle_alpha   90.00
_cell.angle_beta   90.00
_cell.angle_gamma   90.00
#
_symmetry.space_group_name_H-M   'P 1'
#
loop_
_entity.id
_entity.type
_entity.pdbx_description
1 polymer ?
#
loop_
_entity_poly.entity_id
_entity_poly.type
_entity_poly.pdbx_seq_one_letter_code
_entity_poly.pdbx_strand_id
1 'polypeptide(L)'
;MRKQRFDQSIKRHSIILFLTGLSITKIEKLTGVRQTTIFNWVKEFGPKFELMRAEQSPTVITMRTKVEHIVRILDEEWVLIYRDGKIEIRKKDK
;
A
#
# COMPACT_ATOMS: atom_id res chain seq x y z
N MET A 1 20.15 -1.99 18.21
CA MET A 1 18.76 -1.87 17.71
C MET A 1 18.28 -3.24 17.23
N ARG A 2 17.12 -3.73 17.71
CA ARG A 2 16.54 -5.00 17.26
C ARG A 2 16.00 -4.81 15.83
N LYS A 3 16.50 -5.57 14.84
CA LYS A 3 15.89 -5.59 13.49
C LYS A 3 14.47 -6.10 13.63
N GLN A 4 13.48 -5.21 13.44
CA GLN A 4 12.08 -5.61 13.37
C GLN A 4 11.93 -6.53 12.16
N ARG A 5 11.63 -7.81 12.39
CA ARG A 5 11.33 -8.77 11.32
C ARG A 5 9.94 -8.42 10.82
N PHE A 6 9.87 -7.73 9.70
CA PHE A 6 8.61 -7.54 8.99
C PHE A 6 8.24 -8.84 8.30
N ASP A 7 6.95 -9.18 8.32
CA ASP A 7 6.43 -10.18 7.42
C ASP A 7 6.76 -9.76 5.97
N GLN A 8 7.24 -10.69 5.15
CA GLN A 8 7.56 -10.44 3.74
C GLN A 8 6.34 -9.87 2.99
N SER A 9 5.13 -10.23 3.46
CA SER A 9 3.87 -9.69 2.97
C SER A 9 3.83 -8.16 3.08
N ILE A 10 4.25 -7.58 4.21
CA ILE A 10 4.20 -6.13 4.48
C ILE A 10 5.14 -5.35 3.55
N LYS A 11 6.38 -5.83 3.34
CA LYS A 11 7.30 -5.20 2.39
C LYS A 11 6.69 -5.16 0.99
N ARG A 12 6.14 -6.29 0.53
CA ARG A 12 5.48 -6.41 -0.78
C ARG A 12 4.30 -5.43 -0.90
N HIS A 13 3.46 -5.33 0.11
CA HIS A 13 2.30 -4.43 0.09
C HIS A 13 2.71 -2.96 0.06
N SER A 14 3.66 -2.54 0.90
CA SER A 14 4.13 -1.16 0.90
C SER A 14 4.72 -0.76 -0.45
N ILE A 15 5.40 -1.69 -1.13
CA ILE A 15 5.88 -1.48 -2.50
C ILE A 15 4.74 -1.35 -3.52
N ILE A 16 3.75 -2.23 -3.49
CA ILE A 16 2.60 -2.14 -4.41
C ILE A 16 1.90 -0.79 -4.22
N LEU A 17 1.62 -0.40 -2.99
CA LEU A 17 0.99 0.89 -2.69
C LEU A 17 1.81 2.06 -3.24
N PHE A 18 3.13 2.02 -3.06
CA PHE A 18 4.03 3.03 -3.61
C PHE A 18 3.95 3.10 -5.14
N LEU A 19 4.05 1.96 -5.83
CA LEU A 19 3.98 1.86 -7.29
C LEU A 19 2.62 2.32 -7.82
N THR A 20 1.54 2.15 -7.05
CA THR A 20 0.23 2.70 -7.41
C THR A 20 0.14 4.20 -7.23
N GLY A 21 1.19 4.90 -6.80
CA GLY A 21 1.20 6.36 -6.70
C GLY A 21 1.00 6.89 -5.28
N LEU A 22 0.76 6.05 -4.27
CA LEU A 22 0.62 6.52 -2.89
C LEU A 22 1.95 7.07 -2.35
N SER A 23 1.86 8.19 -1.61
CA SER A 23 3.02 8.74 -0.91
C SER A 23 3.43 7.85 0.26
N ILE A 24 4.73 7.84 0.56
CA ILE A 24 5.31 7.06 1.66
C ILE A 24 4.61 7.36 3.00
N THR A 25 4.27 8.62 3.26
CA THR A 25 3.54 9.04 4.46
C THR A 25 2.13 8.43 4.54
N LYS A 26 1.45 8.25 3.40
CA LYS A 26 0.13 7.60 3.37
C LYS A 26 0.25 6.09 3.56
N ILE A 27 1.30 5.48 3.01
CA ILE A 27 1.60 4.06 3.22
C ILE A 27 1.91 3.77 4.68
N GLU A 28 2.65 4.65 5.37
CA GLU A 28 2.89 4.54 6.81
C GLU A 28 1.58 4.51 7.60
N LYS A 29 0.65 5.43 7.31
CA LYS A 29 -0.67 5.46 7.96
C LYS A 29 -1.49 4.18 7.72
N LEU A 30 -1.37 3.58 6.54
CA LEU A 30 -2.11 2.37 6.15
C LEU A 30 -1.52 1.09 6.74
N THR A 31 -0.19 1.00 6.78
CA THR A 31 0.53 -0.24 7.10
C THR A 31 1.13 -0.26 8.50
N GLY A 32 1.24 0.91 9.15
CA GLY A 32 1.98 1.09 10.40
C GLY A 32 3.51 1.03 10.25
N VAL A 33 4.04 0.86 9.03
CA VAL A 33 5.47 0.84 8.78
C VAL A 33 6.00 2.26 8.69
N ARG A 34 7.07 2.58 9.45
CA ARG A 34 7.70 3.91 9.41
C ARG A 34 8.10 4.31 7.98
N GLN A 35 7.88 5.57 7.62
CA GLN A 35 8.25 6.10 6.31
C GLN A 35 9.72 5.87 5.93
N THR A 36 10.64 5.93 6.90
CA THR A 36 12.08 5.70 6.66
C THR A 36 12.37 4.27 6.23
N THR A 37 11.64 3.29 6.77
CA THR A 37 11.74 1.89 6.36
C THR A 37 11.22 1.70 4.95
N ILE A 38 10.07 2.30 4.62
CA ILE A 38 9.47 2.22 3.27
C ILE A 38 10.39 2.88 2.25
N PHE A 39 10.95 4.06 2.56
CA PHE A 39 11.93 4.73 1.71
C PHE A 39 13.16 3.86 1.42
N ASN A 40 13.69 3.18 2.44
CA ASN A 40 14.80 2.26 2.24
C ASN A 40 14.44 1.10 1.30
N TRP A 41 13.23 0.56 1.40
CA TRP A 41 12.77 -0.47 0.48
C TRP A 41 12.64 0.04 -0.96
N VAL A 42 12.06 1.22 -1.17
CA VAL A 42 11.96 1.83 -2.51
C VAL A 42 13.37 2.07 -3.08
N LYS A 43 14.27 2.63 -2.27
CA LYS A 43 15.66 2.90 -2.66
C LYS A 43 16.44 1.63 -3.04
N GLU A 44 16.19 0.50 -2.37
CA GLU A 44 16.79 -0.80 -2.69
C GLU A 44 16.52 -1.23 -4.13
N PHE A 45 15.38 -0.85 -4.71
CA PHE A 45 15.01 -1.15 -6.09
C PHE A 45 15.42 -0.06 -7.10
N GLY A 46 15.89 1.09 -6.62
CA GLY A 46 16.48 2.15 -7.43
C GLY A 46 15.51 2.96 -8.29
N PRO A 47 16.03 3.81 -9.20
CA PRO A 47 15.22 4.76 -9.99
C PRO A 47 14.15 4.12 -10.88
N LYS A 48 14.33 2.85 -11.28
CA LYS A 48 13.37 2.12 -12.11
C LYS A 48 12.00 2.00 -11.44
N PHE A 49 11.96 1.92 -10.10
CA PHE A 49 10.69 1.87 -9.36
C PHE A 49 9.96 3.20 -9.36
N GLU A 50 10.68 4.32 -9.29
CA GLU A 50 10.07 5.65 -9.44
C GLU A 50 9.46 5.81 -10.84
N LEU A 51 10.13 5.31 -11.88
CA LEU A 51 9.61 5.32 -13.26
C LEU A 51 8.39 4.41 -13.47
N MET A 52 8.22 3.39 -12.63
CA MET A 52 7.07 2.47 -12.65
C MET A 52 5.88 3.00 -11.84
N ARG A 53 6.06 4.11 -11.12
CA ARG A 53 5.02 4.67 -10.26
C ARG A 53 3.93 5.29 -11.11
N ALA A 54 2.68 4.95 -10.82
CA ALA A 54 1.53 5.57 -11.44
C ALA A 54 1.54 7.08 -11.17
N GLU A 55 1.27 7.86 -12.23
CA GLU A 55 1.20 9.32 -12.15
C GLU A 55 0.01 9.78 -11.29
N GLN A 56 -1.10 9.05 -11.39
CA GLN A 56 -2.32 9.29 -10.63
C GLN A 56 -2.35 8.41 -9.38
N SER A 57 -2.60 9.02 -8.23
CA SER A 57 -2.81 8.25 -6.99
C SER A 57 -4.20 7.62 -6.96
N PRO A 58 -4.35 6.38 -6.51
CA PRO A 58 -5.64 5.74 -6.38
C PRO A 58 -6.49 6.45 -5.33
N THR A 59 -7.80 6.35 -5.52
CA THR A 59 -8.74 6.85 -4.51
C THR A 59 -8.73 5.91 -3.32
N VAL A 60 -8.38 6.44 -2.15
CA VAL A 60 -8.39 5.67 -0.90
C VAL A 60 -9.67 5.99 -0.13
N ILE A 61 -10.52 4.99 0.05
CA ILE A 61 -11.74 5.07 0.85
C ILE A 61 -11.54 4.28 2.13
N THR A 62 -11.58 4.96 3.26
CA THR A 62 -11.55 4.34 4.59
C THR A 62 -12.97 4.27 5.14
N MET A 63 -13.46 3.07 5.42
CA MET A 63 -14.71 2.85 6.14
C MET A 63 -14.41 2.20 7.48
N ARG A 64 -14.89 2.81 8.56
CA ARG A 64 -14.73 2.29 9.91
C ARG A 64 -16.11 2.13 10.53
N THR A 65 -16.47 0.89 10.83
CA THR A 65 -17.68 0.56 11.59
C THR A 65 -17.28 0.04 12.97
N LYS A 66 -18.26 -0.23 13.85
CA LYS A 66 -17.97 -0.89 15.14
C LYS A 66 -17.39 -2.31 14.96
N VAL A 67 -17.57 -2.92 13.79
CA VAL A 67 -17.30 -4.35 13.55
C VAL A 67 -16.13 -4.56 12.59
N GLU A 68 -15.93 -3.67 11.62
CA GLU A 68 -14.93 -3.84 10.56
C GLU A 68 -14.18 -2.53 10.27
N HIS A 69 -12.88 -2.66 9.98
CA HIS A 69 -12.08 -1.60 9.38
C HIS A 69 -11.71 -1.99 7.94
N ILE A 70 -12.24 -1.24 6.97
CA ILE A 70 -12.02 -1.47 5.55
C ILE A 70 -11.27 -0.29 4.93
N VAL A 71 -10.19 -0.58 4.22
CA VAL A 71 -9.53 0.37 3.31
C VAL A 71 -9.69 -0.15 1.89
N ARG A 72 -10.34 0.63 1.02
CA ARG A 72 -10.41 0.36 -0.42
C ARG A 72 -9.49 1.32 -1.16
N ILE A 73 -8.71 0.78 -2.08
CA ILE A 73 -7.81 1.51 -2.96
C ILE A 73 -8.30 1.24 -4.37
N LEU A 74 -8.92 2.25 -4.97
CA LEU A 74 -9.55 2.20 -6.27
C LEU A 74 -8.56 2.68 -7.33
N ASP A 75 -8.27 1.80 -8.28
CA ASP A 75 -7.57 2.08 -9.52
C ASP A 75 -8.56 1.98 -10.70
N GLU A 76 -8.18 2.35 -11.92
CA GLU A 76 -9.03 2.36 -13.11
C GLU A 76 -9.66 0.98 -13.35
N GLU A 77 -8.87 -0.09 -13.26
CA GLU A 77 -9.31 -1.45 -13.61
C GLU A 77 -9.53 -2.38 -12.40
N TRP A 78 -9.05 -2.00 -11.21
CA TRP A 78 -9.03 -2.88 -10.04
C TRP A 78 -9.29 -2.15 -8.72
N VAL A 79 -9.59 -2.93 -7.69
CA VAL A 79 -9.76 -2.51 -6.30
C VAL A 79 -8.95 -3.41 -5.38
N LEU A 80 -8.10 -2.80 -4.56
CA LEU A 80 -7.41 -3.47 -3.45
C LEU A 80 -8.15 -3.15 -2.16
N ILE A 81 -8.60 -4.19 -1.46
CA ILE A 81 -9.37 -4.10 -0.23
C ILE A 81 -8.54 -4.67 0.90
N TYR A 82 -8.31 -3.87 1.94
CA TYR A 82 -7.87 -4.33 3.24
C TYR A 82 -9.12 -4.43 4.14
N ARG A 83 -9.43 -5.62 4.64
CA ARG A 83 -10.50 -5.87 5.63
C ARG A 83 -9.91 -6.62 6.81
N ASP A 84 -9.79 -5.95 7.96
CA ASP A 84 -9.31 -6.54 9.21
C ASP A 84 -7.99 -7.35 9.07
N GLY A 85 -7.05 -6.81 8.28
CA GLY A 85 -5.75 -7.44 8.00
C GLY A 85 -5.73 -8.47 6.87
N LYS A 86 -6.90 -8.85 6.32
CA LYS A 86 -7.00 -9.65 5.08
C LYS A 86 -6.99 -8.74 3.86
N ILE A 87 -6.40 -9.23 2.77
CA ILE A 87 -6.17 -8.48 1.54
C ILE A 87 -6.88 -9.18 0.39
N GLU A 88 -7.63 -8.42 -0.39
CA GLU A 88 -8.38 -8.90 -1.54
C GLU A 88 -8.14 -7.95 -2.72
N ILE A 89 -7.81 -8.50 -3.90
CA ILE A 89 -7.76 -7.76 -5.17
C ILE A 89 -8.98 -8.17 -5.98
N ARG A 90 -9.82 -7.21 -6.36
CA ARG A 90 -10.95 -7.39 -7.26
C ARG A 90 -10.69 -6.66 -8.57
N LYS A 91 -11.01 -7.29 -9.69
CA LYS A 91 -11.16 -6.59 -10.97
C LYS A 91 -12.50 -5.86 -10.94
N LYS A 92 -12.59 -4.66 -11.52
CA LYS A 92 -13.89 -4.04 -11.77
C LYS A 92 -14.55 -4.80 -12.92
N ASP A 93 -15.70 -5.41 -12.66
CA ASP A 93 -16.56 -5.89 -13.73
C ASP A 93 -17.08 -4.67 -14.50
N LYS A 94 -16.98 -4.72 -15.84
CA LYS A 94 -17.42 -3.66 -16.75
C LYS A 94 -18.94 -3.53 -16.76
#